data_AF-A0AAV1SHM0-F1
#
_entry.id   AF-A0AAV1SHM0-F1
#
_cell.length_a   1.000
_cell.length_b   1.000
_cell.length_c   1.000
_cell.angle_alpha   90.00
_cell.angle_beta   90.00
_cell.angle_gamma   90.00
#
_symmetry.space_group_name_H-M   'P 1'
#
loop_
_entity.id
_entity.type
_entity.pdbx_description
1 polymer ?
#
loop_
_entity_poly.entity_id
_entity_poly.type
_entity_poly.pdbx_seq_one_letter_code
_entity_poly.pdbx_strand_id
1 'polypeptide(L)'
;MSQNPVILMWNPENITVNVEYNELVVRTITGAANEAASAPSGAKKFAVKKVVYTWREDLYVLVQCTPDLSTSDCKQCLQAAIANLPVCCNNKQGGRVLFPSCNFRFENYSFYNETAVVAPPPTPVVLPPTSTGPAPDGKGSWRKKNLDCNRRNSIGYCWSTNVELLHLRYVEKEESEKREITKQPSDSIT
;
A
#
# COMPACT_ATOMS: atom_id res chain seq x y z
N MET A 1 -16.59 -9.32 -11.29
CA MET A 1 -16.56 -8.93 -9.86
C MET A 1 -17.82 -9.43 -9.17
N SER A 2 -17.70 -10.16 -8.06
CA SER A 2 -18.83 -10.66 -7.25
C SER A 2 -18.81 -10.05 -5.84
N GLN A 3 -19.97 -9.53 -5.42
CA GLN A 3 -20.21 -8.91 -4.10
C GLN A 3 -21.24 -9.70 -3.27
N ASN A 4 -21.60 -10.92 -3.67
CA ASN A 4 -22.57 -11.74 -2.95
C ASN A 4 -22.10 -13.20 -2.83
N PRO A 5 -22.33 -13.87 -1.68
CA PRO A 5 -22.91 -13.31 -0.46
C PRO A 5 -21.96 -12.33 0.25
N VAL A 6 -22.52 -11.50 1.15
CA VAL A 6 -21.73 -10.71 2.11
C VAL A 6 -21.59 -11.47 3.41
N ILE A 7 -20.38 -11.54 3.95
CA ILE A 7 -20.14 -12.05 5.31
C ILE A 7 -19.56 -10.91 6.15
N LEU A 8 -20.21 -10.64 7.27
CA LEU A 8 -19.84 -9.61 8.23
C LEU A 8 -19.37 -10.30 9.52
N MET A 9 -18.22 -9.88 10.05
CA MET A 9 -17.71 -10.36 11.33
C MET A 9 -17.13 -9.18 12.11
N TRP A 10 -17.29 -9.17 13.42
CA TRP A 10 -16.73 -8.11 14.26
C TRP A 10 -16.35 -8.64 15.64
N ASN A 11 -15.43 -7.93 16.28
CA ASN A 11 -15.09 -8.15 17.67
C ASN A 11 -16.29 -7.72 18.54
N PRO A 12 -16.76 -8.54 19.50
CA PRO A 12 -17.83 -8.12 20.42
C PRO A 12 -17.44 -6.89 21.26
N GLU A 13 -16.16 -6.75 21.59
CA GLU A 13 -15.62 -5.66 22.38
C GLU A 13 -15.60 -4.33 21.63
N ASN A 14 -15.88 -3.25 22.36
CA ASN A 14 -15.84 -1.90 21.84
C ASN A 14 -14.46 -1.26 22.06
N ILE A 15 -14.15 -0.26 21.23
CA ILE A 15 -12.99 0.60 21.45
C ILE A 15 -13.19 1.47 22.70
N THR A 16 -12.12 1.73 23.44
CA THR A 16 -12.19 2.43 24.73
C THR A 16 -12.46 3.93 24.56
N VAL A 17 -11.88 4.53 23.53
CA VAL A 17 -12.09 5.91 23.11
C VAL A 17 -12.76 5.87 21.73
N ASN A 18 -13.92 6.50 21.59
CA ASN A 18 -14.73 6.41 20.37
C ASN A 18 -14.75 7.70 19.53
N VAL A 19 -14.16 8.78 20.03
CA VAL A 19 -14.11 10.06 19.32
C VAL A 19 -13.24 9.86 18.08
N GLU A 20 -13.82 10.08 16.90
CA GLU A 20 -13.20 9.99 15.56
C GLU A 20 -12.72 8.58 15.12
N TYR A 21 -12.88 7.53 15.94
CA TYR A 21 -12.36 6.20 15.60
C TYR A 21 -12.96 5.64 14.30
N ASN A 22 -14.28 5.73 14.13
CA ASN A 22 -14.93 5.20 12.92
C ASN A 22 -14.47 5.94 11.65
N GLU A 23 -14.29 7.25 11.74
CA GLU A 23 -13.77 8.05 10.62
C GLU A 23 -12.32 7.67 10.30
N LEU A 24 -11.50 7.46 11.33
CA LEU A 24 -10.14 6.95 11.17
C LEU A 24 -10.11 5.59 10.48
N VAL A 25 -10.99 4.66 10.88
CA VAL A 25 -11.14 3.33 10.28
C VAL A 25 -11.51 3.44 8.80
N VAL A 26 -12.56 4.21 8.47
CA VAL A 26 -13.02 4.42 7.09
C VAL A 26 -11.91 5.04 6.23
N ARG A 27 -11.25 6.08 6.74
CA ARG A 27 -10.15 6.76 6.04
C ARG A 27 -8.98 5.81 5.77
N THR A 28 -8.59 5.01 6.77
CA THR A 28 -7.44 4.10 6.68
C THR A 28 -7.73 2.96 5.71
N ILE A 29 -8.91 2.33 5.78
CA ILE A 29 -9.33 1.29 4.84
C ILE A 29 -9.44 1.85 3.42
N THR A 30 -9.99 3.05 3.24
CA THR A 30 -10.09 3.69 1.93
C THR A 30 -8.71 3.96 1.33
N GLY A 31 -7.76 4.45 2.14
CA GLY A 31 -6.37 4.63 1.71
C GLY A 31 -5.73 3.31 1.28
N ALA A 32 -5.89 2.24 2.06
CA ALA A 32 -5.39 0.92 1.72
C ALA A 32 -6.07 0.37 0.45
N ALA A 33 -7.37 0.61 0.27
CA ALA A 33 -8.12 0.15 -0.89
C ALA A 33 -7.63 0.78 -2.20
N ASN A 34 -7.32 2.07 -2.18
CA ASN A 34 -6.75 2.75 -3.35
C ASN A 34 -5.36 2.17 -3.71
N GLU A 35 -4.55 1.88 -2.70
CA GLU A 35 -3.22 1.28 -2.87
C GLU A 35 -3.33 -0.13 -3.47
N ALA A 36 -4.17 -1.01 -2.90
CA ALA A 36 -4.38 -2.36 -3.40
C ALA A 36 -4.96 -2.38 -4.83
N ALA A 37 -5.87 -1.46 -5.15
CA ALA A 37 -6.48 -1.36 -6.46
C ALA A 37 -5.51 -0.86 -7.54
N SER A 38 -4.49 -0.08 -7.17
CA SER A 38 -3.51 0.48 -8.11
C SER A 38 -2.63 -0.57 -8.81
N ALA A 39 -2.50 -1.77 -8.23
CA ALA A 39 -1.79 -2.87 -8.86
C ALA A 39 -2.50 -3.33 -10.15
N PRO A 40 -1.78 -3.71 -11.22
CA PRO A 40 -2.38 -4.18 -12.47
C PRO A 40 -3.12 -5.51 -12.29
N SER A 41 -4.01 -5.84 -13.23
CA SER A 41 -4.65 -7.18 -13.25
C SER A 41 -3.59 -8.28 -13.41
N GLY A 42 -3.79 -9.40 -12.73
CA GLY A 42 -2.84 -10.51 -12.62
C GLY A 42 -1.79 -10.35 -11.50
N ALA A 43 -1.59 -9.14 -10.96
CA ALA A 43 -0.72 -8.92 -9.81
C ALA A 43 -1.44 -9.12 -8.48
N LYS A 44 -0.67 -9.26 -7.40
CA LYS A 44 -1.22 -9.29 -6.03
C LYS A 44 -1.82 -7.92 -5.71
N LYS A 45 -3.14 -7.89 -5.44
CA LYS A 45 -3.90 -6.68 -5.09
C LYS A 45 -4.22 -6.68 -3.60
N PHE A 46 -3.22 -6.36 -2.79
CA PHE A 46 -3.39 -6.25 -1.35
C PHE A 46 -2.64 -5.03 -0.84
N ALA A 47 -3.08 -4.50 0.28
CA ALA A 47 -2.36 -3.47 1.01
C ALA A 47 -2.64 -3.63 2.49
N VAL A 48 -1.70 -3.18 3.31
CA VAL A 48 -1.89 -3.07 4.75
C VAL A 48 -1.54 -1.67 5.20
N LYS A 49 -2.15 -1.23 6.30
CA LYS A 49 -1.82 0.03 6.96
C LYS A 49 -1.84 -0.16 8.46
N LYS A 50 -0.92 0.53 9.13
CA LYS A 50 -0.86 0.67 10.58
C LYS A 50 -0.94 2.15 10.90
N VAL A 51 -1.82 2.51 11.84
CA VAL A 51 -1.94 3.88 12.33
C VAL A 51 -2.00 3.86 13.84
N VAL A 52 -1.23 4.71 14.49
CA VAL A 52 -1.34 4.93 15.94
C VAL A 52 -2.65 5.67 16.20
N TYR A 53 -3.57 5.09 16.97
CA TYR A 53 -4.84 5.75 17.30
C TYR A 53 -4.73 6.49 18.63
N THR A 54 -4.32 5.79 19.68
CA THR A 54 -4.03 6.39 20.99
C THR A 54 -2.67 5.94 21.47
N TRP A 55 -2.26 6.41 22.63
CA TRP A 55 -1.04 5.98 23.30
C TRP A 55 -1.03 4.49 23.70
N ARG A 56 -2.18 3.81 23.64
CA ARG A 56 -2.34 2.41 24.02
C ARG A 56 -2.92 1.51 22.92
N GLU A 57 -3.45 2.09 21.85
CA GLU A 57 -4.18 1.38 20.81
C GLU A 57 -3.66 1.79 19.44
N ASP A 58 -3.29 0.78 18.65
CA ASP A 58 -2.99 0.90 17.23
C ASP A 58 -4.21 0.44 16.42
N LEU A 59 -4.30 0.90 15.17
CA LEU A 59 -5.23 0.39 14.17
C LEU A 59 -4.43 -0.34 13.09
N TYR A 60 -4.67 -1.64 12.95
CA TYR A 60 -4.12 -2.48 11.89
C TYR A 60 -5.20 -2.74 10.85
N VAL A 61 -4.87 -2.53 9.57
CA VAL A 61 -5.79 -2.69 8.44
C VAL A 61 -5.14 -3.55 7.37
N LEU A 62 -5.91 -4.46 6.80
CA LEU A 62 -5.59 -5.21 5.58
C LEU A 62 -6.76 -5.13 4.63
N VAL A 63 -6.47 -4.94 3.35
CA VAL A 63 -7.45 -5.07 2.27
C VAL A 63 -6.90 -5.98 1.19
N GLN A 64 -7.79 -6.67 0.49
CA GLN A 64 -7.42 -7.54 -0.62
C GLN A 64 -8.52 -7.60 -1.68
N CYS A 65 -8.11 -7.67 -2.94
CA CYS A 65 -8.94 -8.04 -4.08
C CYS A 65 -8.41 -9.33 -4.72
N THR A 66 -9.28 -10.04 -5.46
CA THR A 66 -8.81 -11.13 -6.31
C THR A 66 -7.95 -10.58 -7.45
N PRO A 67 -6.83 -11.26 -7.82
CA PRO A 67 -5.88 -10.73 -8.80
C PRO A 67 -6.45 -10.45 -10.20
N ASP A 68 -7.51 -11.17 -10.58
CA ASP A 68 -8.17 -11.07 -11.88
C ASP A 68 -8.87 -9.71 -12.10
N LEU A 69 -9.24 -9.01 -11.03
CA LEU A 69 -10.00 -7.75 -11.15
C LEU A 69 -9.21 -6.65 -11.85
N SER A 70 -9.92 -5.82 -12.61
CA SER A 70 -9.39 -4.53 -13.03
C SER A 70 -9.17 -3.61 -11.82
N THR A 71 -8.38 -2.54 -12.00
CA THR A 71 -8.23 -1.50 -10.96
C THR A 71 -9.58 -0.88 -10.58
N SER A 72 -10.45 -0.64 -11.56
CA SER A 72 -11.79 -0.09 -11.33
C SER A 72 -12.66 -1.05 -10.53
N ASP A 73 -12.70 -2.32 -10.91
CA ASP A 73 -13.52 -3.34 -10.22
C ASP A 73 -13.02 -3.57 -8.80
N CYS A 74 -11.71 -3.64 -8.58
CA CYS A 74 -11.16 -3.78 -7.22
C CYS A 74 -11.57 -2.60 -6.33
N LYS A 75 -11.47 -1.37 -6.86
CA LYS A 75 -11.89 -0.17 -6.13
C LYS A 75 -13.38 -0.20 -5.80
N GLN A 76 -14.24 -0.52 -6.78
CA GLN A 76 -15.69 -0.62 -6.57
C GLN A 76 -16.04 -1.70 -5.54
N CYS A 77 -15.40 -2.87 -5.59
CA CYS A 77 -15.61 -3.93 -4.62
C CYS A 77 -15.27 -3.48 -3.20
N LEU A 78 -14.09 -2.90 -3.00
CA LEU A 78 -13.66 -2.44 -1.68
C LEU A 78 -14.50 -1.27 -1.18
N GLN A 79 -14.96 -0.36 -2.05
CA GLN A 79 -15.91 0.70 -1.69
C GLN A 79 -17.25 0.14 -1.22
N ALA A 80 -17.80 -0.86 -1.92
CA ALA A 80 -19.01 -1.55 -1.49
C ALA A 80 -18.80 -2.27 -0.14
N ALA A 81 -17.61 -2.83 0.10
CA ALA A 81 -17.30 -3.46 1.38
C ALA A 81 -17.28 -2.39 2.49
N ILE A 82 -16.58 -1.27 2.28
CA ILE A 82 -16.48 -0.15 3.23
C ILE A 82 -17.86 0.39 3.60
N ALA A 83 -18.80 0.43 2.65
CA ALA A 83 -20.18 0.87 2.90
C ALA A 83 -20.94 0.00 3.93
N ASN A 84 -20.45 -1.21 4.25
CA ASN A 84 -21.03 -2.07 5.29
C ASN A 84 -20.48 -1.77 6.71
N LEU A 85 -19.45 -0.92 6.86
CA LEU A 85 -18.87 -0.57 8.17
C LEU A 85 -19.91 -0.09 9.20
N PRO A 86 -20.86 0.79 8.85
CA PRO A 86 -21.84 1.30 9.82
C PRO A 86 -22.72 0.20 10.41
N VAL A 87 -22.99 -0.86 9.64
CA VAL A 87 -23.82 -1.99 10.06
C VAL A 87 -22.99 -3.05 10.78
N CYS A 88 -21.77 -3.30 10.30
CA CYS A 88 -20.97 -4.40 10.83
C CYS A 88 -20.25 -4.04 12.13
N CYS A 89 -19.64 -2.85 12.22
CA CYS A 89 -18.46 -2.73 13.07
C CYS A 89 -18.23 -1.34 13.68
N ASN A 90 -19.24 -0.46 13.67
CA ASN A 90 -19.10 0.84 14.33
C ASN A 90 -18.70 0.69 15.80
N ASN A 91 -17.67 1.42 16.22
CA ASN A 91 -17.07 1.41 17.55
C ASN A 91 -16.49 0.06 18.01
N LYS A 92 -16.35 -0.93 17.12
CA LYS A 92 -15.76 -2.23 17.46
C LYS A 92 -14.24 -2.17 17.38
N GLN A 93 -13.56 -2.93 18.24
CA GLN A 93 -12.09 -3.04 18.19
C GLN A 93 -11.57 -3.66 16.89
N GLY A 94 -12.42 -4.44 16.22
CA GLY A 94 -12.07 -5.12 14.99
C GLY A 94 -13.29 -5.52 14.18
N GLY A 95 -13.10 -5.67 12.88
CA GLY A 95 -14.17 -5.90 11.92
C GLY A 95 -13.67 -6.45 10.60
N ARG A 96 -14.52 -7.25 9.95
CA ARG A 96 -14.27 -7.85 8.64
C ARG A 96 -15.53 -7.79 7.79
N VAL A 97 -15.32 -7.44 6.53
CA VAL A 97 -16.35 -7.54 5.49
C VAL A 97 -15.75 -8.35 4.35
N LEU A 98 -16.40 -9.46 4.02
CA LEU A 98 -15.94 -10.40 3.01
C LEU A 98 -16.96 -10.47 1.89
N PHE A 99 -16.51 -10.10 0.69
CA PHE A 99 -17.11 -10.48 -0.57
C PHE A 99 -16.23 -11.54 -1.25
N PRO A 100 -16.79 -12.32 -2.20
CA PRO A 100 -15.97 -13.28 -2.95
C PRO A 100 -14.81 -12.63 -3.72
N SER A 101 -14.99 -11.40 -4.21
CA SER A 101 -13.98 -10.69 -5.01
C SER A 101 -13.08 -9.74 -4.22
N CYS A 102 -13.42 -9.39 -2.98
CA CYS A 102 -12.58 -8.54 -2.15
C CYS A 102 -12.98 -8.62 -0.67
N ASN A 103 -12.06 -8.22 0.21
CA ASN A 103 -12.34 -8.11 1.62
C ASN A 103 -11.47 -7.04 2.28
N PHE A 104 -11.90 -6.62 3.46
CA PHE A 104 -11.01 -5.95 4.40
C PHE A 104 -11.14 -6.55 5.79
N ARG A 105 -10.09 -6.35 6.58
CA ARG A 105 -10.04 -6.63 8.00
C ARG A 105 -9.35 -5.48 8.71
N PHE A 106 -9.91 -5.05 9.82
CA PHE A 106 -9.22 -4.18 10.76
C PHE A 106 -9.27 -4.77 12.17
N GLU A 107 -8.24 -4.51 12.97
CA GLU A 107 -8.12 -4.94 14.35
C GLU A 107 -7.27 -3.92 15.14
N ASN A 108 -7.37 -3.94 16.46
CA ASN A 108 -6.51 -3.16 17.36
C ASN A 108 -5.20 -3.89 17.74
N TYR A 109 -4.94 -5.05 17.13
CA TYR A 109 -3.73 -5.85 17.32
C TYR A 109 -3.17 -6.30 15.98
N SER A 110 -1.86 -6.54 15.93
CA SER A 110 -1.20 -7.00 14.70
C SER A 110 -1.66 -8.42 14.34
N PHE A 111 -2.12 -8.61 13.10
CA PHE A 111 -2.59 -9.90 12.58
C PHE A 111 -1.91 -10.31 11.27
N TYR A 112 -0.90 -9.56 10.85
CA TYR A 112 -0.06 -9.82 9.69
C TYR A 112 1.41 -9.61 10.09
N ASN A 113 2.32 -10.26 9.36
CA ASN A 113 3.75 -10.08 9.62
C ASN A 113 4.21 -8.73 9.05
N GLU A 114 4.37 -7.73 9.93
CA GLU A 114 4.82 -6.38 9.58
C GLU A 114 6.17 -6.39 8.82
N THR A 115 7.11 -7.27 9.19
CA THR A 115 8.42 -7.36 8.52
C THR A 115 8.35 -7.89 7.10
N ALA A 116 7.40 -8.79 6.81
CA ALA A 116 7.22 -9.36 5.48
C ALA A 116 6.60 -8.37 4.49
N VAL A 117 5.91 -7.33 4.98
CA VAL A 117 5.27 -6.29 4.17
C VAL A 117 6.28 -5.23 3.73
N VAL A 118 7.28 -4.94 4.58
CA VAL A 118 8.35 -3.95 4.28
C VAL A 118 9.46 -4.56 3.44
N ALA A 119 9.58 -5.89 3.41
CA ALA A 119 10.60 -6.59 2.63
C ALA A 119 10.44 -6.31 1.12
N PRO A 120 11.52 -5.97 0.40
CA PRO A 120 11.47 -5.82 -1.05
C PRO A 120 11.01 -7.13 -1.70
N PRO A 121 10.29 -7.07 -2.85
CA PRO A 121 9.76 -8.26 -3.50
C PRO A 121 10.86 -9.30 -3.71
N PRO A 122 10.60 -10.59 -3.41
CA PRO A 122 11.61 -11.63 -3.57
C PRO A 122 12.08 -11.65 -5.02
N THR A 123 13.39 -11.55 -5.21
CA THR A 123 14.03 -11.62 -6.53
C THR A 123 13.65 -12.94 -7.18
N PRO A 124 13.24 -12.96 -8.48
CA PRO A 124 12.93 -14.21 -9.16
C PRO A 124 14.16 -15.12 -9.17
N VAL A 125 14.00 -16.34 -8.63
CA VAL A 125 15.04 -17.36 -8.65
C VAL A 125 15.21 -17.84 -10.09
N VAL A 126 16.29 -17.43 -10.74
CA VAL A 126 16.67 -17.95 -12.06
C VAL A 126 17.21 -19.37 -11.86
N LEU A 127 16.47 -20.36 -12.35
CA LEU A 127 16.94 -21.75 -12.40
C LEU A 127 18.11 -21.87 -13.39
N PRO A 128 19.20 -22.58 -13.06
CA PRO A 128 20.33 -22.75 -13.98
C PRO A 128 19.91 -23.57 -15.21
N PRO A 129 20.34 -23.18 -16.42
CA PRO A 129 20.01 -23.90 -17.64
C PRO A 129 20.73 -25.25 -17.70
N THR A 130 19.96 -26.30 -18.01
CA THR A 130 20.44 -27.65 -18.28
C THR A 130 21.19 -27.66 -19.63
N SER A 131 22.45 -28.10 -19.63
CA SER A 131 23.31 -28.11 -20.82
C SER A 131 23.04 -29.34 -21.70
N THR A 132 22.70 -29.14 -22.97
CA THR A 132 22.77 -30.18 -24.01
C THR A 132 23.39 -29.60 -25.29
N GLY A 133 24.61 -30.09 -25.62
CA GLY A 133 25.11 -30.35 -26.97
C GLY A 133 25.45 -29.19 -27.94
N PRO A 134 26.61 -29.19 -28.64
CA PRO A 134 27.05 -28.09 -29.50
C PRO A 134 26.91 -28.29 -31.02
N ALA A 135 27.03 -27.15 -31.73
CA ALA A 135 27.43 -26.89 -33.15
C ALA A 135 26.32 -26.39 -34.12
N PRO A 136 26.63 -25.64 -35.21
CA PRO A 136 27.92 -25.12 -35.69
C PRO A 136 27.95 -23.60 -36.03
N ASP A 137 29.15 -23.17 -36.42
CA ASP A 137 29.63 -21.85 -36.82
C ASP A 137 28.81 -21.05 -37.85
N GLY A 138 28.79 -19.73 -37.66
CA GLY A 138 28.36 -18.75 -38.66
C GLY A 138 28.95 -17.37 -38.43
N LYS A 139 29.97 -17.01 -39.22
CA LYS A 139 30.60 -15.67 -39.22
C LYS A 139 29.62 -14.60 -39.72
N GLY A 140 29.52 -13.48 -39.00
CA GLY A 140 28.76 -12.29 -39.42
C GLY A 140 29.33 -11.01 -38.83
N SER A 141 29.84 -10.15 -39.71
CA SER A 141 30.47 -8.85 -39.43
C SER A 141 29.50 -7.82 -38.85
N TRP A 142 29.84 -7.21 -37.71
CA TRP A 142 29.08 -6.10 -37.11
C TRP A 142 29.53 -4.75 -37.68
N ARG A 143 28.74 -4.18 -38.59
CA ARG A 143 28.83 -2.75 -38.95
C ARG A 143 28.44 -1.89 -37.75
N LYS A 144 29.35 -1.05 -37.26
CA LYS A 144 29.03 0.09 -36.38
C LYS A 144 28.12 1.06 -37.15
N LYS A 145 26.88 1.23 -36.70
CA LYS A 145 26.09 2.44 -36.98
C LYS A 145 26.02 3.24 -35.69
N ASN A 146 26.67 4.41 -35.71
CA ASN A 146 26.42 5.49 -34.77
C ASN A 146 24.94 5.90 -34.91
N LEU A 147 24.20 5.98 -33.81
CA LEU A 147 22.94 6.72 -33.76
C LEU A 147 23.18 8.02 -33.00
N ASP A 148 23.25 9.11 -33.76
CA ASP A 148 23.12 10.47 -33.24
C ASP A 148 21.70 10.68 -32.69
N CYS A 149 21.59 11.25 -31.49
CA CYS A 149 20.33 11.74 -30.94
C CYS A 149 20.16 13.21 -31.32
N ASN A 150 19.36 13.51 -32.35
CA ASN A 150 19.00 14.89 -32.69
C ASN A 150 17.48 15.13 -32.59
N ARG A 151 17.11 15.76 -31.47
CA ARG A 151 16.18 16.89 -31.30
C ARG A 151 15.13 17.13 -32.41
N ARG A 152 13.85 16.83 -32.14
CA ARG A 152 12.69 17.76 -32.23
C ARG A 152 11.38 17.11 -31.78
N ASN A 153 10.75 17.73 -30.78
CA ASN A 153 9.32 17.73 -30.46
C ASN A 153 8.61 16.39 -30.14
N SER A 154 8.77 15.92 -28.89
CA SER A 154 7.67 15.40 -28.08
C SER A 154 8.17 15.26 -26.63
N ILE A 155 7.57 15.97 -25.67
CA ILE A 155 7.96 15.88 -24.25
C ILE A 155 7.51 14.51 -23.73
N GLY A 156 8.44 13.55 -23.80
CA GLY A 156 8.43 12.31 -23.07
C GLY A 156 9.85 12.06 -22.59
N TYR A 157 10.14 12.39 -21.33
CA TYR A 157 11.33 11.89 -20.66
C TYR A 157 10.90 10.78 -19.71
N CYS A 158 11.53 9.63 -19.91
CA CYS A 158 11.44 8.45 -19.08
C CYS A 158 12.66 8.43 -18.14
N TRP A 159 12.41 8.02 -16.90
CA TRP A 159 13.32 7.66 -15.78
C TRP A 159 13.78 8.76 -14.79
N SER A 160 13.15 8.69 -13.61
CA SER A 160 13.75 8.38 -12.29
C SER A 160 14.83 9.29 -11.68
N THR A 161 14.41 10.20 -10.81
CA THR A 161 15.03 10.55 -9.51
C THR A 161 14.02 11.37 -8.67
N ASN A 162 13.13 10.72 -7.92
CA ASN A 162 12.19 11.49 -7.06
C ASN A 162 11.90 10.89 -5.68
N VAL A 163 12.45 9.73 -5.30
CA VAL A 163 12.27 9.21 -3.94
C VAL A 163 13.29 9.82 -2.97
N GLU A 164 14.51 10.06 -3.42
CA GLU A 164 15.60 10.57 -2.58
C GLU A 164 15.44 12.05 -2.23
N LEU A 165 14.90 12.86 -3.16
CA LEU A 165 14.59 14.28 -2.92
C LEU A 165 13.38 14.47 -1.99
N LEU A 166 12.40 13.57 -2.02
CA LEU A 166 11.25 13.62 -1.10
C LEU A 166 11.65 13.22 0.32
N HIS A 167 12.56 12.24 0.46
CA HIS A 167 13.08 11.84 1.77
C HIS A 167 13.95 12.94 2.40
N LEU A 168 14.81 13.59 1.61
CA LEU A 168 15.60 14.74 2.08
C LEU A 168 14.72 15.93 2.49
N ARG A 169 13.69 16.26 1.70
CA ARG A 169 12.75 17.35 2.08
C ARG A 169 11.91 17.03 3.30
N TYR A 170 11.59 15.76 3.54
CA TYR A 170 10.87 15.32 4.74
C TYR A 170 11.77 15.43 5.98
N VAL A 171 13.02 14.97 5.88
CA VAL A 171 14.01 15.07 6.97
C VAL A 171 14.38 16.52 7.28
N GLU A 172 14.56 17.37 6.26
CA GLU A 172 14.80 18.82 6.44
C GLU A 172 13.62 19.52 7.13
N LYS A 173 12.38 19.10 6.84
CA LYS A 173 11.17 19.63 7.49
C LYS A 173 11.08 19.22 8.97
N GLU A 174 11.43 17.97 9.31
CA GLU A 174 11.48 17.55 10.72
C GLU A 174 12.59 18.26 11.51
N GLU A 175 13.75 18.53 10.90
CA GLU A 175 14.79 19.31 11.56
C GLU A 175 14.46 20.80 11.71
N SER A 176 13.61 21.37 10.83
CA SER A 176 13.13 22.74 11.00
C SER A 176 12.10 22.87 12.12
N GLU A 177 11.17 21.92 12.24
CA GLU A 177 10.16 21.91 13.31
C GLU A 177 10.79 21.67 14.70
N LYS A 178 11.82 20.81 14.79
CA LYS A 178 12.58 20.61 16.04
C LYS A 178 13.35 21.86 16.50
N ARG A 179 13.84 22.69 15.58
CA ARG A 179 14.52 23.96 15.88
C ARG A 179 13.56 25.08 16.32
N GLU A 180 12.29 24.97 15.97
CA GLU A 180 11.26 25.93 16.38
C GLU A 180 10.72 25.61 17.79
N ILE A 181 10.58 24.32 18.12
CA ILE A 181 10.17 23.85 19.45
C ILE A 181 11.22 24.17 20.53
N THR A 182 12.52 24.19 20.20
CA THR A 182 13.60 24.54 21.15
C THR A 182 13.77 26.04 21.39
N LYS A 183 12.98 26.90 20.73
CA LYS A 183 13.04 28.37 20.89
C LYS A 183 11.91 28.96 21.76
N GLN A 184 11.03 28.15 22.34
CA GLN A 184 10.04 28.68 23.29
C GLN A 184 10.71 29.06 24.62
N PRO A 185 10.58 30.31 25.11
CA PRO A 185 11.11 30.71 26.39
C PRO A 185 10.31 30.04 27.51
N SER A 186 11.02 29.42 28.43
CA SER A 186 10.53 29.01 29.75
C SER A 186 10.33 30.25 30.62
N ASP A 187 9.16 30.89 30.54
CA ASP A 187 8.75 31.90 31.52
C ASP A 187 7.23 31.83 31.77
N SER A 188 6.84 31.11 32.83
CA SER A 188 5.73 31.46 33.73
C SER A 188 5.40 30.30 34.69
N ILE A 189 6.25 30.09 35.71
CA ILE A 189 5.80 29.50 36.97
C ILE A 189 6.38 30.34 38.12
N THR A 190 5.46 31.07 38.76
CA THR A 190 5.54 31.80 40.05
C THR A 190 6.19 33.18 40.05
#